data_AF-G5QKY5-F1
#
_entry.id   AF-G5QKY5-F1
#
_cell.length_a   1.000
_cell.length_b   1.000
_cell.length_c   1.000
_cell.angle_alpha   90.00
_cell.angle_beta   90.00
_cell.angle_gamma   90.00
#
_symmetry.space_group_name_H-M   'P 1'
#
loop_
_entity.id
_entity.type
_entity.pdbx_description
1 polymer ?
#
loop_
_entity_poly.entity_id
_entity_poly.type
_entity_poly.pdbx_seq_one_letter_code
_entity_poly.pdbx_strand_id
1 'polypeptide(L)'
;MLAFISRLPVPSRWSQGLDFEQYSRGIVMFPFIGLILGGVSGLIFILLQSWCGIPLAALFCILALALLTGGFHLDGLADTCDGIFSARRRERMLEIMRDSRLGTHGGLALIFVLLAKILVVSELALRGTPMLAALAAACAAGRGSAVLLMYRHRYARDEGLGNVFIGKVSGRQTCITLGLAVIVATVLLPGMQGLAAMVVTLAAIFILGQLLKRTLGGQTGDTLGAAIELGELIFLLALL
;
A
#
# COMPACT_ATOMS: atom_id res chain seq x y z
N MET A 1 -15.90 -3.44 -2.80
CA MET A 1 -14.56 -2.90 -3.14
C MET A 1 -14.17 -1.75 -2.21
N LEU A 2 -14.93 -0.65 -2.15
CA LEU A 2 -14.70 0.47 -1.22
C LEU A 2 -14.66 0.07 0.27
N ALA A 3 -15.61 -0.73 0.75
CA ALA A 3 -15.60 -1.23 2.13
C ALA A 3 -14.45 -2.21 2.47
N PHE A 4 -13.78 -2.75 1.45
CA PHE A 4 -12.67 -3.70 1.62
C PHE A 4 -11.31 -2.98 1.70
N ILE A 5 -11.25 -1.73 1.25
CA ILE A 5 -10.02 -0.93 1.13
C ILE A 5 -10.13 0.45 1.81
N SER A 6 -11.27 0.72 2.45
CA SER A 6 -11.54 1.94 3.22
C SER A 6 -12.62 1.67 4.27
N ARG A 7 -12.63 2.43 5.36
CA ARG A 7 -13.67 2.38 6.40
C ARG A 7 -14.84 3.33 6.12
N LEU A 8 -15.06 3.73 4.87
CA LEU A 8 -16.28 4.45 4.51
C LEU A 8 -17.48 3.49 4.63
N PRO A 9 -18.52 3.82 5.42
CA PRO A 9 -19.68 2.96 5.57
C PRO A 9 -20.40 2.82 4.22
N VAL A 10 -20.33 1.63 3.62
CA VAL A 10 -21.05 1.29 2.40
C VAL A 10 -22.36 0.60 2.81
N PRO A 11 -23.53 1.11 2.41
CA PRO A 11 -24.82 0.48 2.70
C PRO A 11 -24.85 -0.97 2.20
N SER A 12 -25.32 -1.91 3.04
CA SER A 12 -25.38 -3.35 2.76
C SER A 12 -26.14 -3.74 1.47
N ARG A 13 -27.02 -2.84 0.99
CA ARG A 13 -27.72 -3.00 -0.29
C ARG A 13 -26.80 -2.96 -1.52
N TRP A 14 -25.60 -2.38 -1.38
CA TRP A 14 -24.63 -2.22 -2.46
C TRP A 14 -23.60 -3.36 -2.50
N SER A 15 -23.66 -4.30 -1.55
CA SER A 15 -22.78 -5.47 -1.47
C SER A 15 -23.50 -6.81 -1.70
N GLN A 16 -24.84 -6.83 -1.77
CA GLN A 16 -25.62 -8.03 -2.06
C GLN A 16 -25.64 -8.30 -3.58
N GLY A 17 -25.21 -9.51 -3.99
CA GLY A 17 -25.32 -10.00 -5.38
C GLY A 17 -24.08 -9.82 -6.26
N LEU A 18 -22.94 -9.36 -5.71
CA LEU A 18 -21.69 -9.27 -6.47
C LEU A 18 -20.94 -10.60 -6.41
N ASP A 19 -20.83 -11.26 -7.55
CA ASP A 19 -20.10 -12.52 -7.73
C ASP A 19 -18.60 -12.35 -7.38
N PHE A 20 -17.96 -13.35 -6.77
CA PHE A 20 -16.54 -13.27 -6.36
C PHE A 20 -15.58 -12.94 -7.52
N GLU A 21 -15.96 -13.34 -8.74
CA GLU A 21 -15.32 -13.00 -10.03
C GLU A 21 -15.33 -11.50 -10.34
N GLN A 22 -16.34 -10.76 -9.90
CA GLN A 22 -16.45 -9.31 -10.14
C GLN A 22 -15.52 -8.51 -9.23
N TYR A 23 -15.16 -9.06 -8.06
CA TYR A 23 -14.24 -8.40 -7.14
C TYR A 23 -12.80 -8.37 -7.65
N SER A 24 -12.30 -9.46 -8.25
CA SER A 24 -10.93 -9.50 -8.82
C SER A 24 -10.75 -8.52 -9.98
N ARG A 25 -11.84 -8.24 -10.74
CA ARG A 25 -11.86 -7.21 -11.80
C ARG A 25 -11.64 -5.80 -11.26
N GLY A 26 -11.95 -5.56 -9.99
CA GLY A 26 -11.71 -4.30 -9.31
C GLY A 26 -10.23 -3.91 -9.20
N ILE A 27 -9.30 -4.84 -9.40
CA ILE A 27 -7.86 -4.54 -9.25
C ILE A 27 -7.35 -3.43 -10.17
N VAL A 28 -8.00 -3.24 -11.32
CA VAL A 28 -7.67 -2.15 -12.25
C VAL A 28 -7.92 -0.77 -11.62
N MET A 29 -8.81 -0.68 -10.64
CA MET A 29 -9.13 0.57 -9.93
C MET A 29 -8.15 0.88 -8.79
N PHE A 30 -7.24 -0.02 -8.43
CA PHE A 30 -6.32 0.17 -7.30
C PHE A 30 -5.48 1.46 -7.40
N PRO A 31 -4.85 1.77 -8.55
CA PRO A 31 -4.12 3.04 -8.71
C PRO A 31 -5.03 4.25 -8.57
N PHE A 32 -6.27 4.16 -9.05
CA PHE A 32 -7.24 5.27 -8.99
C PHE A 32 -7.73 5.55 -7.56
N ILE A 33 -7.95 4.48 -6.78
CA ILE A 33 -8.24 4.61 -5.34
C ILE A 33 -7.05 5.24 -4.60
N GLY A 34 -5.82 4.82 -4.96
CA GLY A 34 -4.60 5.44 -4.45
C GLY A 34 -4.51 6.92 -4.80
N LEU A 35 -4.79 7.29 -6.04
CA LEU A 35 -4.82 8.67 -6.52
C LEU A 35 -5.76 9.54 -5.68
N ILE A 36 -6.98 9.07 -5.39
CA ILE A 36 -7.95 9.80 -4.57
C ILE A 36 -7.42 9.96 -3.13
N LEU A 37 -6.95 8.88 -2.50
CA LEU A 37 -6.47 8.92 -1.11
C LEU A 37 -5.25 9.83 -0.96
N GLY A 38 -4.28 9.71 -1.87
CA GLY A 38 -3.09 10.55 -1.89
C GLY A 38 -3.41 12.02 -2.23
N GLY A 39 -4.41 12.26 -3.09
CA GLY A 39 -4.91 13.61 -3.36
C GLY A 39 -5.54 14.27 -2.14
N VAL A 40 -6.37 13.54 -1.38
CA VAL A 40 -6.93 14.04 -0.11
C VAL A 40 -5.82 14.30 0.91
N SER A 41 -4.87 13.38 1.05
CA SER A 41 -3.71 13.56 1.94
C SER A 41 -2.87 14.78 1.55
N GLY A 42 -2.57 14.95 0.26
CA GLY A 42 -1.84 16.10 -0.25
C GLY A 42 -2.58 17.43 -0.09
N LEU A 43 -3.91 17.43 -0.20
CA LEU A 43 -4.71 18.61 0.09
C LEU A 43 -4.61 19.00 1.57
N ILE A 44 -4.71 18.02 2.48
CA ILE A 44 -4.53 18.24 3.92
C ILE A 44 -3.14 18.83 4.20
N PHE A 45 -2.09 18.29 3.57
CA PHE A 45 -0.74 18.82 3.69
C PHE A 45 -0.67 20.29 3.27
N ILE A 46 -1.19 20.63 2.08
CA ILE A 46 -1.14 22.00 1.53
C ILE A 46 -1.90 22.99 2.41
N LEU A 47 -3.05 22.60 2.96
CA LEU A 47 -3.86 23.46 3.82
C LEU A 47 -3.20 23.73 5.19
N LEU A 48 -2.43 22.76 5.70
CA LEU A 48 -1.86 22.83 7.05
C LEU A 48 -0.43 23.37 7.09
N GLN A 49 0.37 23.19 6.02
CA GLN A 49 1.80 23.54 6.05
C GLN A 49 2.08 25.01 6.40
N SER A 50 1.21 25.94 5.98
CA SER A 50 1.35 27.37 6.28
C SER A 50 0.91 27.74 7.69
N TRP A 51 0.10 26.90 8.34
CA TRP A 51 -0.49 27.18 9.64
C TRP A 51 0.32 26.57 10.79
N CYS A 52 0.75 25.31 10.66
CA CYS A 52 1.47 24.58 11.72
C CYS A 52 2.89 24.15 11.32
N GLY A 53 3.36 24.50 10.12
CA GLY A 53 4.67 24.11 9.60
C GLY A 53 4.69 22.73 8.95
N ILE A 54 5.75 22.48 8.17
CA ILE A 54 5.92 21.27 7.36
C ILE A 54 5.87 19.97 8.20
N PRO A 55 6.57 19.84 9.36
CA PRO A 55 6.57 18.59 10.10
C PRO A 55 5.18 18.17 10.62
N LEU A 56 4.40 19.13 11.12
CA LEU A 56 3.05 18.86 11.61
C LEU A 56 2.08 18.60 10.45
N ALA A 57 2.20 19.31 9.33
CA ALA A 57 1.41 19.02 8.13
C ALA A 57 1.68 17.61 7.58
N ALA A 58 2.95 17.16 7.58
CA ALA A 58 3.32 15.80 7.23
C ALA A 58 2.71 14.77 8.18
N LEU A 59 2.78 15.01 9.50
CA LEU A 59 2.12 14.16 10.49
C LEU A 59 0.61 14.02 10.21
N PHE A 60 -0.10 15.13 10.01
CA PHE A 60 -1.54 15.12 9.78
C PHE A 60 -1.94 14.46 8.46
N CYS A 61 -1.16 14.62 7.38
CA CYS A 61 -1.47 13.98 6.11
C CYS A 61 -1.28 12.46 6.16
N ILE A 62 -0.27 11.96 6.88
CA ILE A 62 -0.06 10.52 7.12
C ILE A 62 -1.13 9.97 8.07
N LEU A 63 -1.48 10.70 9.12
CA LEU A 63 -2.59 10.33 10.01
C LEU A 63 -3.91 10.22 9.23
N ALA A 64 -4.19 11.16 8.32
CA ALA A 64 -5.38 11.10 7.47
C ALA A 64 -5.41 9.84 6.61
N LEU A 65 -4.29 9.44 6.01
CA LEU A 65 -4.20 8.18 5.24
C LEU A 65 -4.50 6.96 6.13
N ALA A 66 -3.93 6.93 7.34
CA ALA A 66 -4.19 5.85 8.30
C ALA A 66 -5.68 5.77 8.68
N LEU A 67 -6.34 6.91 8.90
CA LEU A 67 -7.77 6.97 9.21
C LEU A 67 -8.66 6.59 8.03
N LEU A 68 -8.37 7.11 6.82
CA LEU A 68 -9.14 6.82 5.60
C LEU A 68 -9.09 5.34 5.20
N THR A 69 -7.93 4.71 5.41
CA THR A 69 -7.74 3.26 5.20
C THR A 69 -8.16 2.41 6.40
N GLY A 70 -8.48 3.04 7.54
CA GLY A 70 -8.81 2.36 8.79
C GLY A 70 -7.66 1.54 9.38
N GLY A 71 -6.41 1.87 9.02
CA GLY A 71 -5.21 1.16 9.46
C GLY A 71 -5.02 -0.23 8.84
N PHE A 72 -5.86 -0.64 7.88
CA PHE A 72 -5.88 -2.03 7.39
C PHE A 72 -4.56 -2.50 6.78
N HIS A 73 -3.90 -1.64 6.00
CA HIS A 73 -2.60 -2.01 5.40
C HIS A 73 -1.44 -1.91 6.39
N LEU A 74 -1.53 -0.97 7.35
CA LEU A 74 -0.57 -0.84 8.44
C LEU A 74 -0.61 -2.08 9.36
N ASP A 75 -1.80 -2.56 9.68
CA ASP A 75 -2.02 -3.83 10.39
C ASP A 75 -1.37 -5.00 9.63
N GLY A 76 -1.61 -5.07 8.31
CA GLY A 76 -0.97 -6.07 7.45
C GLY A 76 0.56 -6.00 7.44
N LEU A 77 1.15 -4.80 7.51
CA LEU A 77 2.59 -4.63 7.69
C LEU A 77 3.06 -5.15 9.05
N ALA A 78 2.34 -4.80 10.11
CA ALA A 78 2.67 -5.22 11.47
C ALA A 78 2.65 -6.75 11.59
N ASP A 79 1.56 -7.38 11.15
CA ASP A 79 1.39 -8.84 11.14
C ASP A 79 2.48 -9.52 10.33
N THR A 80 2.75 -9.00 9.12
CA THR A 80 3.82 -9.53 8.25
C THR A 80 5.18 -9.50 8.96
N CYS A 81 5.49 -8.41 9.65
CA CYS A 81 6.73 -8.27 10.41
C CYS A 81 6.77 -9.20 11.64
N ASP A 82 5.69 -9.29 12.42
CA ASP A 82 5.61 -10.20 13.56
C ASP A 82 5.74 -11.66 13.16
N GLY A 83 5.11 -12.05 12.04
CA GLY A 83 5.25 -13.37 11.46
C GLY A 83 6.69 -13.66 11.04
N ILE A 84 7.24 -12.88 10.12
CA ILE A 84 8.53 -13.16 9.48
C ILE A 84 9.70 -13.05 10.46
N PHE A 85 9.72 -12.01 11.29
CA PHE A 85 10.81 -11.78 12.22
C PHE A 85 10.71 -12.60 13.51
N SER A 86 9.65 -13.40 13.68
CA SER A 86 9.60 -14.43 14.73
C SER A 86 10.64 -15.55 14.54
N ALA A 87 11.23 -15.68 13.34
CA ALA A 87 12.19 -16.72 12.97
C ALA A 87 11.69 -18.15 13.27
N ARG A 88 10.38 -18.37 13.15
CA ARG A 88 9.75 -19.69 13.35
C ARG A 88 9.55 -20.42 12.02
N ARG A 89 9.14 -21.69 12.12
CA ARG A 89 8.69 -22.46 10.96
C ARG A 89 7.47 -21.79 10.32
N ARG A 90 7.28 -22.01 9.02
CA ARG A 90 6.23 -21.39 8.20
C ARG A 90 4.85 -21.42 8.87
N GLU A 91 4.45 -22.59 9.37
CA GLU A 91 3.12 -22.79 9.96
C GLU A 91 2.91 -21.84 11.13
N ARG A 92 3.94 -21.73 12.00
CA ARG A 92 3.89 -20.84 13.16
C ARG A 92 3.98 -19.37 12.78
N MET A 93 4.71 -19.00 11.73
CA MET A 93 4.70 -17.62 11.22
C MET A 93 3.29 -17.23 10.75
N LEU A 94 2.61 -18.11 10.00
CA LEU A 94 1.25 -17.86 9.51
C LEU A 94 0.21 -17.81 10.64
N GLU A 95 0.40 -18.60 11.71
CA GLU A 95 -0.39 -18.52 12.94
C GLU A 95 -0.20 -17.18 13.64
N ILE A 96 1.04 -16.70 13.79
CA ILE A 96 1.33 -15.39 14.42
C ILE A 96 0.66 -14.27 13.64
N MET A 97 0.74 -14.28 12.30
CA MET A 97 0.07 -13.29 11.46
C MET A 97 -1.47 -13.34 11.51
N ARG A 98 -2.09 -14.33 12.18
CA ARG A 98 -3.55 -14.38 12.42
C ARG A 98 -3.91 -13.94 13.84
N ASP A 99 -2.93 -13.83 14.71
CA ASP A 99 -3.13 -13.38 16.08
C ASP A 99 -3.34 -11.87 16.06
N SER A 100 -4.45 -11.40 16.64
CA SER A 100 -4.77 -9.97 16.68
C SER A 100 -3.89 -9.17 17.64
N ARG A 101 -3.00 -9.84 18.40
CA ARG A 101 -2.09 -9.18 19.33
C ARG A 101 -0.88 -8.63 18.59
N LEU A 102 -0.65 -7.33 18.76
CA LEU A 102 0.56 -6.68 18.25
C LEU A 102 1.81 -7.21 18.96
N GLY A 103 2.75 -7.73 18.19
CA GLY A 103 4.08 -8.11 18.67
C GLY A 103 5.10 -6.98 18.54
N THR A 104 6.30 -7.22 19.05
CA THR A 104 7.38 -6.22 19.07
C THR A 104 7.86 -5.86 17.67
N HIS A 105 7.92 -6.82 16.74
CA HIS A 105 8.42 -6.55 15.39
C HIS A 105 7.38 -5.75 14.59
N GLY A 106 6.10 -6.06 14.75
CA GLY A 106 5.01 -5.30 14.18
C GLY A 106 4.97 -3.88 14.72
N GLY A 107 5.09 -3.72 16.05
CA GLY A 107 5.16 -2.40 16.69
C GLY A 107 6.35 -1.55 16.18
N LEU A 108 7.55 -2.14 16.08
CA LEU A 108 8.71 -1.45 15.52
C LEU A 108 8.50 -1.09 14.03
N ALA A 109 7.92 -1.99 13.24
CA ALA A 109 7.64 -1.73 11.83
C ALA A 109 6.68 -0.55 11.65
N LEU A 110 5.62 -0.46 12.46
CA LEU A 110 4.68 0.66 12.46
C LEU A 110 5.36 1.98 12.83
N ILE A 111 6.18 1.98 13.87
CA ILE A 111 6.92 3.18 14.30
C ILE A 111 7.83 3.65 13.16
N PHE A 112 8.66 2.76 12.61
CA PHE A 112 9.63 3.15 11.58
C PHE A 112 8.96 3.55 10.27
N VAL A 113 7.89 2.87 9.81
CA VAL A 113 7.22 3.23 8.55
C VAL A 113 6.54 4.60 8.66
N LEU A 114 5.87 4.88 9.78
CA LEU A 114 5.16 6.14 9.98
C LEU A 114 6.16 7.30 10.14
N LEU A 115 7.20 7.12 10.94
CA LEU A 115 8.26 8.11 11.08
C LEU A 115 8.97 8.37 9.75
N ALA A 116 9.34 7.33 9.02
CA ALA A 116 10.00 7.48 7.71
C ALA A 116 9.11 8.23 6.71
N LYS A 117 7.80 7.92 6.66
CA LYS A 117 6.85 8.66 5.82
C LYS A 117 6.80 10.14 6.19
N ILE A 118 6.70 10.46 7.49
CA ILE A 118 6.66 11.85 7.95
C ILE A 118 7.95 12.60 7.58
N LEU A 119 9.11 11.98 7.80
CA LEU A 119 10.42 12.57 7.51
C LEU A 119 10.61 12.81 6.00
N VAL A 120 10.29 11.82 5.17
CA VAL A 120 10.40 11.92 3.71
C VAL A 120 9.45 12.96 3.14
N VAL A 121 8.20 12.98 3.59
CA VAL A 121 7.21 13.99 3.15
C VAL A 121 7.69 15.39 3.54
N SER A 122 8.27 15.54 4.73
CA SER A 122 8.82 16.82 5.18
C SER A 122 10.00 17.26 4.30
N GLU A 123 10.92 16.36 4.01
CA GLU A 123 12.09 16.63 3.17
C GLU A 123 11.71 16.96 1.72
N LEU A 124 10.78 16.21 1.12
CA LEU A 124 10.27 16.49 -0.22
C LEU A 124 9.63 17.89 -0.30
N ALA A 125 8.89 18.30 0.73
CA ALA A 125 8.29 19.63 0.80
C ALA A 125 9.35 20.73 0.90
N LEU A 126 10.40 20.53 1.70
CA LEU A 126 11.53 21.46 1.81
C LEU A 126 12.28 21.63 0.48
N ARG A 127 12.32 20.58 -0.35
CA ARG A 127 12.90 20.60 -1.71
C ARG A 127 11.99 21.23 -2.77
N GLY A 128 10.80 21.69 -2.40
CA GLY A 128 9.84 22.28 -3.33
C GLY A 128 9.12 21.28 -4.22
N THR A 129 9.08 20.00 -3.83
CA THR A 129 8.34 18.97 -4.56
C THR A 129 6.83 19.31 -4.57
N PRO A 130 6.11 19.14 -5.69
CA PRO A 130 4.67 19.36 -5.73
C PRO A 130 3.94 18.30 -4.87
N MET A 131 3.69 18.61 -3.59
CA MET A 131 3.26 17.63 -2.59
C MET A 131 1.92 16.97 -2.89
N LEU A 132 0.97 17.69 -3.50
CA LEU A 132 -0.29 17.10 -3.96
C LEU A 132 -0.05 15.96 -4.96
N ALA A 133 0.80 16.21 -5.95
CA ALA A 133 1.17 15.24 -6.98
C ALA A 133 1.99 14.09 -6.41
N ALA A 134 2.96 14.37 -5.54
CA ALA A 134 3.82 13.36 -4.93
C ALA A 134 3.03 12.36 -4.08
N LEU A 135 2.13 12.84 -3.21
CA LEU A 135 1.31 11.98 -2.36
C LEU A 135 0.27 11.19 -3.16
N ALA A 136 -0.38 11.84 -4.14
CA ALA A 136 -1.25 11.19 -5.11
C ALA A 136 -0.55 10.04 -5.86
N ALA A 137 0.63 10.31 -6.41
CA ALA A 137 1.43 9.33 -7.13
C ALA A 137 1.91 8.20 -6.22
N ALA A 138 2.35 8.49 -4.99
CA ALA A 138 2.80 7.49 -4.03
C ALA A 138 1.69 6.49 -3.67
N CYS A 139 0.50 6.97 -3.30
CA CYS A 139 -0.63 6.11 -2.97
C CYS A 139 -1.11 5.28 -4.16
N ALA A 140 -1.05 5.84 -5.38
CA ALA A 140 -1.33 5.11 -6.61
C ALA A 140 -0.26 4.03 -6.91
N ALA A 141 1.02 4.34 -6.71
CA ALA A 141 2.14 3.44 -6.91
C ALA A 141 2.13 2.27 -5.92
N GLY A 142 1.89 2.52 -4.63
CA GLY A 142 1.80 1.45 -3.62
C GLY A 142 0.68 0.45 -3.91
N ARG A 143 -0.54 0.95 -4.21
CA ARG A 143 -1.67 0.09 -4.58
C ARG A 143 -1.50 -0.58 -5.93
N GLY A 144 -0.97 0.14 -6.91
CA GLY A 144 -0.73 -0.39 -8.25
C GLY A 144 0.32 -1.50 -8.26
N SER A 145 1.41 -1.33 -7.52
CA SER A 145 2.50 -2.32 -7.45
C SER A 145 2.13 -3.59 -6.67
N ALA A 146 1.16 -3.52 -5.74
CA ALA A 146 0.70 -4.68 -4.97
C ALA A 146 0.17 -5.83 -5.85
N VAL A 147 -0.27 -5.55 -7.08
CA VAL A 147 -0.68 -6.59 -8.05
C VAL A 147 0.43 -7.59 -8.37
N LEU A 148 1.70 -7.20 -8.20
CA LEU A 148 2.86 -8.09 -8.38
C LEU A 148 2.86 -9.25 -7.38
N LEU A 149 2.30 -9.05 -6.19
CA LEU A 149 2.13 -10.10 -5.18
C LEU A 149 0.85 -10.92 -5.42
N MET A 150 -0.02 -10.51 -6.34
CA MET A 150 -1.26 -11.23 -6.65
C MET A 150 -1.12 -12.12 -7.88
N TYR A 151 -0.41 -11.64 -8.91
CA TYR A 151 -0.27 -12.35 -10.19
C TYR A 151 0.71 -13.52 -10.09
N ARG A 152 0.25 -14.74 -10.45
CA ARG A 152 1.04 -15.99 -10.40
C ARG A 152 1.67 -16.32 -9.04
N HIS A 153 1.08 -15.79 -7.96
CA HIS A 153 1.37 -16.21 -6.59
C HIS A 153 0.25 -17.13 -6.06
N ARG A 154 0.56 -17.93 -5.05
CA ARG A 154 -0.40 -18.80 -4.36
C ARG A 154 -0.81 -18.16 -3.04
N TYR A 155 -2.07 -18.30 -2.65
CA TYR A 155 -2.51 -17.92 -1.31
C TYR A 155 -1.85 -18.83 -0.27
N ALA A 156 -1.17 -18.25 0.72
CA ALA A 156 -0.34 -18.99 1.68
C ALA A 156 -1.15 -19.63 2.82
N ARG A 157 -2.41 -19.23 2.99
CA ARG A 157 -3.37 -19.68 4.01
C ARG A 157 -4.47 -20.53 3.38
N ASP A 158 -5.21 -21.27 4.23
CA ASP A 158 -6.39 -22.03 3.80
C ASP A 158 -7.59 -21.12 3.52
N GLU A 159 -7.82 -20.13 4.37
CA GLU A 159 -8.91 -19.16 4.27
C GLU A 159 -8.44 -17.73 4.59
N GLY A 160 -9.16 -16.75 4.03
CA GLY A 160 -9.00 -15.33 4.32
C GLY A 160 -9.27 -14.43 3.11
N LEU A 161 -9.46 -13.14 3.40
CA LEU A 161 -9.93 -12.13 2.46
C LEU A 161 -9.00 -11.95 1.23
N GLY A 162 -7.69 -12.14 1.40
CA GLY A 162 -6.71 -12.06 0.30
C GLY A 162 -6.88 -13.13 -0.79
N ASN A 163 -7.59 -14.22 -0.49
CA ASN A 163 -7.89 -15.30 -1.44
C ASN A 163 -8.75 -14.82 -2.63
N VAL A 164 -9.40 -13.65 -2.53
CA VAL A 164 -10.18 -13.09 -3.64
C VAL A 164 -9.27 -12.64 -4.81
N PHE A 165 -8.04 -12.23 -4.53
CA PHE A 165 -7.14 -11.66 -5.53
C PHE A 165 -5.91 -12.54 -5.84
N ILE A 166 -5.31 -13.14 -4.80
CA ILE A 166 -4.03 -13.83 -4.95
C ILE A 166 -4.20 -15.10 -5.79
N GLY A 167 -3.47 -15.19 -6.90
CA GLY A 167 -3.55 -16.28 -7.85
C GLY A 167 -4.77 -16.25 -8.78
N LYS A 168 -5.65 -15.24 -8.65
CA LYS A 168 -6.91 -15.12 -9.41
C LYS A 168 -6.93 -13.93 -10.38
N VAL A 169 -5.92 -13.06 -10.33
CA VAL A 169 -5.77 -11.93 -11.25
C VAL A 169 -5.16 -12.40 -12.57
N SER A 170 -5.73 -11.97 -13.69
CA SER A 170 -5.22 -12.26 -15.03
C SER A 170 -4.03 -11.37 -15.41
N GLY A 171 -3.17 -11.86 -16.32
CA GLY A 171 -2.03 -11.07 -16.81
C GLY A 171 -2.43 -9.75 -17.46
N ARG A 172 -3.59 -9.70 -18.13
CA ARG A 172 -4.15 -8.47 -18.70
C ARG A 172 -4.49 -7.45 -17.60
N GLN A 173 -5.18 -7.86 -16.55
CA GLN A 173 -5.49 -6.98 -15.42
C GLN A 173 -4.22 -6.47 -14.75
N THR A 174 -3.23 -7.34 -14.54
CA THR A 174 -1.91 -6.96 -14.02
C THR A 174 -1.25 -5.88 -14.89
N CYS A 175 -1.20 -6.07 -16.21
CA CYS A 175 -0.59 -5.09 -17.11
C CYS A 175 -1.33 -3.75 -17.09
N ILE A 176 -2.67 -3.76 -17.06
CA ILE A 176 -3.47 -2.53 -16.99
C ILE A 176 -3.23 -1.81 -15.67
N THR A 177 -3.28 -2.52 -14.53
CA THR A 177 -3.06 -1.93 -13.21
C THR A 177 -1.66 -1.30 -13.09
N LEU A 178 -0.62 -2.01 -13.55
CA LEU A 178 0.75 -1.49 -13.56
C LEU A 178 0.89 -0.30 -14.51
N GLY A 179 0.33 -0.40 -15.73
CA GLY A 179 0.35 0.67 -16.71
C GLY A 179 -0.31 1.95 -16.21
N LEU A 180 -1.47 1.84 -15.55
CA LEU A 180 -2.14 2.98 -14.93
C LEU A 180 -1.30 3.60 -13.81
N ALA A 181 -0.67 2.79 -12.95
CA ALA A 181 0.20 3.30 -11.91
C ALA A 181 1.44 4.04 -12.47
N VAL A 182 2.05 3.51 -13.54
CA VAL A 182 3.16 4.17 -14.24
C VAL A 182 2.71 5.48 -14.90
N ILE A 183 1.55 5.50 -15.56
CA ILE A 183 0.99 6.71 -16.17
C ILE A 183 0.74 7.77 -15.11
N VAL A 184 0.08 7.41 -14.00
CA VAL A 184 -0.20 8.35 -12.90
C VAL A 184 1.10 8.92 -12.33
N ALA A 185 2.09 8.07 -12.04
CA ALA A 185 3.38 8.51 -11.52
C ALA A 185 4.11 9.46 -12.49
N THR A 186 4.09 9.16 -13.79
CA THR A 186 4.82 9.92 -14.81
C THR A 186 4.14 11.25 -15.16
N VAL A 187 2.80 11.29 -15.20
CA VAL A 187 2.05 12.49 -15.61
C VAL A 187 1.96 13.53 -14.49
N LEU A 188 1.89 13.10 -13.23
CA LEU A 188 1.72 14.02 -12.10
C LEU A 188 3.01 14.72 -11.67
N LEU A 189 4.17 14.12 -11.93
CA LEU A 189 5.46 14.61 -11.46
C LEU A 189 6.30 15.16 -12.61
N PRO A 190 7.09 16.23 -12.39
CA PRO A 190 7.85 16.86 -13.45
C PRO A 190 8.97 15.95 -13.98
N GLY A 191 9.16 15.99 -15.30
CA GLY A 191 10.25 15.29 -15.99
C GLY A 191 10.17 13.76 -15.82
N MET A 192 11.31 13.13 -15.50
CA MET A 192 11.44 11.68 -15.39
C MET A 192 11.40 11.16 -13.95
N GLN A 193 11.23 12.04 -12.96
CA GLN A 193 11.30 11.69 -11.53
C GLN A 193 10.25 10.65 -11.15
N GLY A 194 9.00 10.86 -11.58
CA GLY A 194 7.91 9.93 -11.31
C GLY A 194 8.11 8.54 -11.93
N LEU A 195 8.64 8.48 -13.16
CA LEU A 195 8.98 7.21 -13.79
C LEU A 195 10.14 6.51 -13.07
N ALA A 196 11.20 7.24 -12.74
CA ALA A 196 12.36 6.70 -12.03
C ALA A 196 11.95 6.12 -10.66
N ALA A 197 11.18 6.88 -9.88
CA ALA A 197 10.63 6.42 -8.60
C ALA A 197 9.75 5.18 -8.77
N MET A 198 8.90 5.16 -9.79
CA MET A 198 8.04 4.01 -10.07
C MET A 198 8.85 2.74 -10.43
N VAL A 199 9.93 2.87 -11.20
CA VAL A 199 10.82 1.73 -11.53
C VAL A 199 11.46 1.17 -10.26
N VAL A 200 11.96 2.04 -9.37
CA VAL A 200 12.53 1.63 -8.07
C VAL A 200 11.48 0.91 -7.22
N THR A 201 10.27 1.47 -7.11
CA THR A 201 9.16 0.86 -6.38
C THR A 201 8.79 -0.50 -6.93
N LEU A 202 8.66 -0.63 -8.26
CA LEU A 202 8.32 -1.92 -8.89
C LEU A 202 9.38 -2.98 -8.65
N ALA A 203 10.66 -2.62 -8.77
CA ALA A 203 11.75 -3.54 -8.47
C ALA A 203 11.72 -4.00 -7.01
N ALA A 204 11.59 -3.06 -6.08
CA ALA A 204 11.57 -3.36 -4.65
C ALA A 204 10.37 -4.22 -4.24
N ILE A 205 9.17 -3.90 -4.72
CA ILE A 205 7.95 -4.67 -4.43
C ILE A 205 7.98 -6.05 -5.10
N PHE A 206 8.54 -6.17 -6.29
CA PHE A 206 8.78 -7.47 -6.91
C PHE A 206 9.72 -8.34 -6.06
N ILE A 207 10.85 -7.78 -5.61
CA ILE A 207 11.82 -8.47 -4.75
C ILE A 207 11.15 -8.89 -3.43
N LEU A 208 10.44 -7.97 -2.77
CA LEU A 208 9.67 -8.26 -1.56
C LEU A 208 8.72 -9.44 -1.80
N GLY A 209 7.96 -9.42 -2.89
CA GLY A 209 7.06 -10.51 -3.26
C GLY A 209 7.77 -11.86 -3.40
N GLN A 210 8.96 -11.90 -4.01
CA GLN A 210 9.73 -13.14 -4.12
C GLN A 210 10.28 -13.62 -2.77
N LEU A 211 10.73 -12.72 -1.91
CA LEU A 211 11.20 -13.05 -0.57
C LEU A 211 10.07 -13.63 0.29
N LEU A 212 8.91 -12.96 0.30
CA LEU A 212 7.72 -13.42 1.01
C LEU A 212 7.24 -14.77 0.48
N LYS A 213 7.27 -14.98 -0.84
CA LYS A 213 6.96 -16.27 -1.45
C LYS A 213 7.92 -17.37 -0.99
N ARG A 214 9.22 -17.08 -0.86
CA ARG A 214 10.20 -18.07 -0.38
C ARG A 214 9.98 -18.42 1.10
N THR A 215 9.66 -17.42 1.92
CA THR A 215 9.50 -17.58 3.38
C THR A 215 8.15 -18.20 3.78
N LEU A 216 7.07 -17.70 3.20
CA LEU A 216 5.69 -18.08 3.52
C LEU A 216 5.10 -19.07 2.52
N GLY A 217 5.82 -19.40 1.45
CA GLY A 217 5.35 -20.26 0.34
C GLY A 217 4.13 -19.74 -0.41
N GLY A 218 3.93 -18.42 -0.41
CA GLY A 218 2.80 -17.74 -1.03
C GLY A 218 2.67 -16.30 -0.52
N GLN A 219 1.47 -15.74 -0.64
CA GLN A 219 1.11 -14.43 -0.09
C GLN A 219 -0.16 -14.52 0.77
N THR A 220 -0.33 -13.59 1.69
CA THR A 220 -1.55 -13.38 2.50
C THR A 220 -2.17 -12.01 2.22
N GLY A 221 -3.32 -11.69 2.82
CA GLY A 221 -3.86 -10.32 2.79
C GLY A 221 -2.88 -9.32 3.42
N ASP A 222 -2.26 -9.71 4.52
CA ASP A 222 -1.32 -8.89 5.30
C ASP A 222 -0.09 -8.53 4.46
N THR A 223 0.46 -9.49 3.69
CA THR A 223 1.58 -9.22 2.79
C THR A 223 1.23 -8.23 1.66
N LEU A 224 -0.04 -8.17 1.24
CA LEU A 224 -0.49 -7.17 0.29
C LEU A 224 -0.57 -5.80 0.96
N GLY A 225 -1.07 -5.73 2.19
CA GLY A 225 -1.05 -4.50 3.00
C GLY A 225 0.38 -3.98 3.20
N ALA A 226 1.31 -4.86 3.58
CA ALA A 226 2.72 -4.55 3.72
C ALA A 226 3.32 -4.00 2.41
N ALA A 227 3.03 -4.63 1.26
CA ALA A 227 3.51 -4.16 -0.03
C ALA A 227 2.94 -2.79 -0.42
N ILE A 228 1.70 -2.48 -0.04
CA ILE A 228 1.10 -1.16 -0.29
C ILE A 228 1.83 -0.10 0.56
N GLU A 229 1.96 -0.32 1.87
CA GLU A 229 2.60 0.66 2.77
C GLU A 229 4.07 0.89 2.44
N LEU A 230 4.82 -0.18 2.17
CA LEU A 230 6.21 -0.10 1.76
C LEU A 230 6.35 0.49 0.35
N GLY A 231 5.45 0.17 -0.56
CA GLY A 231 5.46 0.71 -1.92
C GLY A 231 5.26 2.22 -1.95
N GLU A 232 4.34 2.73 -1.12
CA GLU A 232 4.16 4.17 -0.90
C GLU A 232 5.43 4.82 -0.35
N LEU A 233 6.03 4.25 0.70
CA LEU A 233 7.24 4.78 1.33
C LEU A 233 8.44 4.76 0.36
N ILE A 234 8.65 3.65 -0.34
CA ILE A 234 9.76 3.49 -1.31
C ILE A 234 9.60 4.48 -2.47
N PHE A 235 8.37 4.68 -2.95
CA PHE A 235 8.12 5.65 -4.01
C PHE A 235 8.50 7.06 -3.55
N LEU A 236 8.06 7.48 -2.37
CA LEU A 236 8.40 8.79 -1.82
C LEU A 236 9.91 8.94 -1.57
N LEU A 237 10.58 7.91 -1.05
CA LEU A 237 12.03 7.90 -0.87
C LEU A 237 12.78 8.06 -2.19
N ALA A 238 12.30 7.43 -3.26
CA ALA A 238 12.92 7.51 -4.59
C ALA A 238 12.70 8.85 -5.31
N LEU A 239 11.91 9.76 -4.73
CA LEU A 239 11.77 11.15 -5.20
C LEU A 239 12.78 12.12 -4.56
N LEU A 240 13.48 11.70 -3.51
CA LEU A 240 14.57 12.47 -2.90
C LEU A 240 15.81 12.47 -3.79
#